data_AF-A0A945NKK3-F1
#
_entry.id   AF-A0A945NKK3-F1
#
_cell.length_a   1.000
_cell.length_b   1.000
_cell.length_c   1.000
_cell.angle_alpha   90.00
_cell.angle_beta   90.00
_cell.angle_gamma   90.00
#
_symmetry.space_group_name_H-M   'P 1'
#
loop_
_entity.id
_entity.type
_entity.pdbx_description
1 polymer ?
#
loop_
_entity_poly.entity_id
_entity_poly.type
_entity_poly.pdbx_seq_one_letter_code
_entity_poly.pdbx_strand_id
1 'polypeptide(L)'
;MSFAEIQNTVRENAGRVAMLGNWPPYIPAESLLSRIPGSGTKGPGFDAGLACALGLIPRGKQELAATLHAAYTPEAVTRVLKDSETMDPDSETTWWLAACSVCFEGAVDREGFLAQIEEFKLLSLNPESRVEAARKELSVMQSTFETGTYGFPHGVVDGCIQGAYLTGHQFGTVYAEEYDIYFVGTYLPSLGLEDFYWSADVDEQDRPLSGPVHGSRQFVKCKDKKEFLSAVQVVQRHLAS
;
A
#
# COMPACT_ATOMS: atom_id res chain seq x y z
N MET A 1 17.95 19.37 6.12
CA MET A 1 18.54 18.03 6.19
C MET A 1 19.13 17.72 4.82
N SER A 2 20.40 17.33 4.74
CA SER A 2 21.02 16.89 3.50
C SER A 2 20.45 15.54 3.05
N PHE A 3 20.64 15.19 1.78
CA PHE A 3 20.16 13.91 1.26
C PHE A 3 20.84 12.70 1.92
N ALA A 4 22.14 12.83 2.23
CA ALA A 4 22.88 11.80 2.97
C ALA A 4 22.36 11.65 4.40
N GLU A 5 22.01 12.76 5.07
CA GLU A 5 21.37 12.72 6.39
C GLU A 5 20.00 12.02 6.35
N ILE A 6 19.20 12.25 5.30
CA ILE A 6 17.92 11.57 5.11
C ILE A 6 18.13 10.05 5.00
N GLN A 7 19.02 9.62 4.10
CA GLN A 7 19.31 8.19 3.91
C GLN A 7 19.86 7.54 5.19
N ASN A 8 20.74 8.22 5.92
CA ASN A 8 21.27 7.72 7.19
C ASN A 8 20.18 7.62 8.26
N THR A 9 19.35 8.65 8.40
CA THR A 9 18.24 8.67 9.36
C THR A 9 17.26 7.53 9.08
N VAL A 10 16.90 7.33 7.81
CA VAL A 10 16.01 6.23 7.40
C VAL A 10 16.66 4.88 7.70
N ARG A 11 17.93 4.69 7.36
CA ARG A 11 18.66 3.45 7.64
C ARG A 11 18.68 3.11 9.13
N GLU A 12 18.98 4.08 9.98
CA GLU A 12 19.03 3.91 11.44
C GLU A 12 17.67 3.59 12.04
N ASN A 13 16.59 4.11 11.46
CA ASN A 13 15.23 3.95 11.98
C ASN A 13 14.44 2.81 11.32
N ALA A 14 14.92 2.24 10.21
CA ALA A 14 14.18 1.28 9.42
C ALA A 14 13.75 0.05 10.23
N GLY A 15 14.66 -0.55 11.00
CA GLY A 15 14.36 -1.71 11.83
C GLY A 15 13.30 -1.42 12.92
N ARG A 16 13.31 -0.20 13.48
CA ARG A 16 12.29 0.24 14.44
C ARG A 16 10.92 0.38 13.78
N VAL A 17 10.85 0.95 12.57
CA VAL A 17 9.58 1.08 11.83
C VAL A 17 9.04 -0.31 11.48
N ALA A 18 9.90 -1.21 11.00
CA ALA A 18 9.51 -2.58 10.68
C ALA A 18 8.98 -3.35 11.91
N MET A 19 9.63 -3.19 13.06
CA MET A 19 9.17 -3.77 14.32
C MET A 19 7.85 -3.16 14.78
N LEU A 20 7.69 -1.84 14.69
CA LEU A 20 6.46 -1.14 15.06
C LEU A 20 5.26 -1.60 14.22
N GLY A 21 5.47 -1.79 12.91
CA GLY A 21 4.43 -2.26 11.99
C GLY A 21 4.27 -3.78 11.92
N ASN A 22 4.99 -4.55 12.74
CA ASN A 22 5.03 -6.02 12.71
C ASN A 22 5.21 -6.59 11.29
N TRP A 23 6.20 -6.09 10.55
CA TRP A 23 6.34 -6.42 9.14
C TRP A 23 6.56 -7.93 8.90
N PRO A 24 5.98 -8.48 7.83
CA PRO A 24 6.22 -9.86 7.45
C PRO A 24 7.73 -10.13 7.23
N PRO A 25 8.25 -11.31 7.60
CA PRO A 25 9.69 -11.60 7.51
C PRO A 25 10.30 -11.48 6.10
N TYR A 26 9.48 -11.55 5.06
CA TYR A 26 9.91 -11.41 3.67
C TYR A 26 10.02 -9.95 3.21
N ILE A 27 9.54 -8.98 4.00
CA ILE A 27 9.70 -7.54 3.74
C ILE A 27 10.84 -7.02 4.62
N PRO A 28 12.05 -6.84 4.05
CA PRO A 28 13.19 -6.35 4.82
C PRO A 28 13.01 -4.88 5.19
N ALA A 29 13.55 -4.46 6.33
CA ALA A 29 13.51 -3.06 6.76
C ALA A 29 14.17 -2.11 5.74
N GLU A 30 15.16 -2.62 5.01
CA GLU A 30 15.87 -1.95 3.91
C GLU A 30 14.95 -1.56 2.75
N SER A 31 13.73 -2.10 2.67
CA SER A 31 12.73 -1.68 1.68
C SER A 31 12.48 -0.17 1.73
N LEU A 32 12.52 0.46 2.91
CA LEU A 32 12.38 1.92 3.05
C LEU A 32 13.47 2.69 2.29
N LEU A 33 14.69 2.18 2.26
CA LEU A 33 15.79 2.83 1.54
C LEU A 33 15.59 2.76 0.03
N SER A 34 14.99 1.67 -0.48
CA SER A 34 14.70 1.53 -1.91
C SER A 34 13.68 2.56 -2.42
N ARG A 35 12.91 3.19 -1.53
CA ARG A 35 12.00 4.28 -1.88
C ARG A 35 12.70 5.60 -2.19
N ILE A 36 13.89 5.80 -1.63
CA ILE A 36 14.66 7.05 -1.74
C ILE A 36 15.44 7.03 -3.08
N PRO A 37 15.32 8.06 -3.94
CA PRO A 37 16.07 8.10 -5.20
C PRO A 37 17.60 8.05 -4.96
N GLY A 38 18.31 7.36 -5.84
CA GLY A 38 19.77 7.28 -5.79
C GLY A 38 20.44 8.45 -6.49
N SER A 39 21.78 8.44 -6.54
CA SER A 39 22.52 9.43 -7.33
C SER A 39 22.29 9.18 -8.82
N GLY A 40 21.47 10.03 -9.45
CA GLY A 40 21.14 9.90 -10.88
C GLY A 40 20.11 8.83 -11.20
N THR A 41 19.50 8.21 -10.18
CA THR A 41 18.40 7.26 -10.36
C THR A 41 17.13 7.77 -9.70
N LYS A 42 16.00 7.44 -10.30
CA LYS A 42 14.68 7.72 -9.75
C LYS A 42 14.27 6.61 -8.78
N GLY A 43 13.37 6.92 -7.87
CA GLY A 43 12.81 5.95 -6.91
C GLY A 43 11.30 6.10 -6.77
N PRO A 44 10.64 5.18 -6.03
CA PRO A 44 9.22 5.25 -5.70
C PRO A 44 8.78 6.54 -4.99
N GLY A 45 9.68 7.22 -4.28
CA GLY A 45 9.38 8.48 -3.62
C GLY A 45 8.89 8.34 -2.17
N PHE A 46 8.44 9.47 -1.61
CA PHE A 46 8.02 9.60 -0.21
C PHE A 46 6.77 8.76 0.10
N ASP A 47 6.69 8.22 1.33
CA ASP A 47 5.50 7.54 1.83
C ASP A 47 5.40 7.61 3.36
N ALA A 48 4.34 7.04 3.93
CA ALA A 48 4.09 7.04 5.37
C ALA A 48 5.17 6.27 6.17
N GLY A 49 5.77 5.22 5.61
CA GLY A 49 6.87 4.50 6.23
C GLY A 49 8.12 5.37 6.38
N LEU A 50 8.46 6.12 5.32
CA LEU A 50 9.53 7.12 5.33
C LEU A 50 9.21 8.27 6.30
N ALA A 51 7.96 8.74 6.34
CA ALA A 51 7.53 9.74 7.31
C ALA A 51 7.74 9.27 8.77
N CYS A 52 7.45 8.00 9.07
CA CYS A 52 7.74 7.39 10.37
C CYS A 52 9.24 7.28 10.64
N ALA A 53 10.04 6.86 9.66
CA ALA A 53 11.48 6.69 9.78
C ALA A 53 12.20 8.02 10.04
N LEU A 54 11.77 9.08 9.35
CA LEU A 54 12.28 10.44 9.50
C LEU A 54 11.74 11.18 10.74
N GLY A 55 10.81 10.57 11.49
CA GLY A 55 10.23 11.18 12.68
C GLY A 55 9.29 12.36 12.36
N LEU A 56 8.74 12.40 11.14
CA LEU A 56 7.82 13.45 10.71
C LEU A 56 6.38 13.21 11.21
N ILE A 57 6.02 11.95 11.47
CA ILE A 57 4.81 11.58 12.22
C ILE A 57 5.17 11.46 13.70
N PRO A 58 4.40 12.05 14.65
CA PRO A 58 4.66 11.91 16.09
C PRO A 58 4.75 10.45 16.53
N ARG A 59 5.70 10.09 17.42
CA ARG A 59 6.01 8.70 17.79
C ARG A 59 4.79 7.87 18.20
N GLY A 60 3.89 8.44 19.01
CA GLY A 60 2.67 7.76 19.46
C GLY A 60 1.54 7.70 18.42
N LYS A 61 1.82 8.06 17.17
CA LYS A 61 0.89 8.08 16.03
C LYS A 61 1.41 7.29 14.82
N GLN A 62 2.52 6.56 14.98
CA GLN A 62 3.24 5.92 13.88
C GLN A 62 2.79 4.49 13.60
N GLU A 63 2.01 3.85 14.48
CA GLU A 63 1.78 2.40 14.43
C GLU A 63 1.00 1.99 13.17
N LEU A 64 -0.12 2.64 12.91
CA LEU A 64 -0.91 2.38 11.72
C LEU A 64 -0.13 2.66 10.42
N ALA A 65 0.57 3.79 10.35
CA ALA A 65 1.39 4.15 9.18
C ALA A 65 2.52 3.14 8.93
N ALA A 66 3.17 2.67 10.00
CA ALA A 66 4.19 1.63 9.92
C ALA A 66 3.59 0.30 9.45
N THR A 67 2.42 -0.08 9.96
CA THR A 67 1.73 -1.32 9.57
C THR A 67 1.34 -1.29 8.10
N LEU A 68 0.61 -0.26 7.67
CA LEU A 68 0.06 -0.12 6.31
C LEU A 68 1.13 0.05 5.22
N HIS A 69 2.36 0.40 5.57
CA HIS A 69 3.48 0.37 4.63
C HIS A 69 3.79 -1.05 4.12
N ALA A 70 3.69 -2.06 5.00
CA ALA A 70 4.10 -3.42 4.67
C ALA A 70 2.92 -4.39 4.52
N ALA A 71 1.83 -4.19 5.27
CA ALA A 71 0.70 -5.09 5.26
C ALA A 71 -0.61 -4.39 5.61
N TYR A 72 -1.66 -4.74 4.89
CA TYR A 72 -3.04 -4.42 5.28
C TYR A 72 -3.59 -5.58 6.10
N THR A 73 -3.80 -5.36 7.39
CA THR A 73 -4.42 -6.34 8.31
C THR A 73 -5.88 -5.97 8.60
N PRO A 74 -6.70 -6.90 9.12
CA PRO A 74 -8.08 -6.60 9.50
C PRO A 74 -8.18 -5.47 10.52
N GLU A 75 -7.28 -5.44 11.50
CA GLU A 75 -7.24 -4.42 12.54
C GLU A 75 -6.87 -3.05 11.96
N ALA A 76 -5.88 -3.01 11.07
CA ALA A 76 -5.44 -1.77 10.43
C ALA A 76 -6.54 -1.19 9.52
N VAL A 77 -7.18 -2.02 8.69
CA VAL A 77 -8.28 -1.56 7.81
C VAL A 77 -9.48 -1.11 8.63
N THR A 78 -9.88 -1.87 9.66
CA THR A 78 -10.96 -1.48 10.56
C THR A 78 -10.67 -0.15 11.25
N ARG A 79 -9.41 0.07 11.67
CA ARG A 79 -8.98 1.32 12.27
C ARG A 79 -9.13 2.49 11.31
N VAL A 80 -8.67 2.34 10.06
CA VAL A 80 -8.82 3.37 9.02
C VAL A 80 -10.29 3.69 8.79
N LEU A 81 -11.14 2.68 8.57
CA LEU A 81 -12.57 2.88 8.32
C LEU A 81 -13.22 3.66 9.46
N LYS A 82 -12.94 3.28 10.71
CA LYS A 82 -13.50 3.94 11.90
C LYS A 82 -13.00 5.38 12.06
N ASP A 83 -11.69 5.60 11.99
CA ASP A 83 -11.10 6.93 12.20
C ASP A 83 -11.48 7.89 11.04
N SER A 84 -11.74 7.35 9.84
CA SER A 84 -12.18 8.14 8.68
C SER A 84 -13.56 8.77 8.82
N GLU A 85 -14.41 8.27 9.73
CA GLU A 85 -15.73 8.85 9.99
C GLU A 85 -15.64 10.25 10.60
N THR A 86 -14.64 10.48 11.45
CA THR A 86 -14.44 11.76 12.16
C THR A 86 -13.30 12.58 11.58
N MET A 87 -12.31 11.94 10.95
CA MET A 87 -11.08 12.58 10.46
C MET A 87 -10.41 13.46 11.53
N ASP A 88 -10.29 12.93 12.75
CA ASP A 88 -9.60 13.61 13.85
C ASP A 88 -8.16 13.96 13.40
N PRO A 89 -7.73 15.24 13.49
CA PRO A 89 -6.40 15.66 13.08
C PRO A 89 -5.26 14.89 13.75
N ASP A 90 -5.49 14.36 14.94
CA ASP A 90 -4.51 13.61 15.72
C ASP A 90 -4.71 12.09 15.66
N SER A 91 -5.65 11.58 14.85
CA SER A 91 -5.73 10.14 14.61
C SER A 91 -4.56 9.63 13.76
N GLU A 92 -4.15 8.38 13.96
CA GLU A 92 -3.09 7.79 13.14
C GLU A 92 -3.50 7.72 11.66
N THR A 93 -4.79 7.53 11.39
CA THR A 93 -5.35 7.52 10.03
C THR A 93 -5.17 8.84 9.31
N THR A 94 -5.44 9.97 9.97
CA THR A 94 -5.22 11.29 9.36
C THR A 94 -3.73 11.54 9.08
N TRP A 95 -2.85 11.14 9.99
CA TRP A 95 -1.39 11.23 9.76
C TRP A 95 -0.92 10.36 8.60
N TRP A 96 -1.41 9.13 8.50
CA TRP A 96 -1.09 8.20 7.42
C TRP A 96 -1.61 8.71 6.07
N LEU A 97 -2.88 9.09 5.97
CA LEU A 97 -3.48 9.62 4.73
C LEU A 97 -2.82 10.91 4.27
N ALA A 98 -2.45 11.82 5.19
CA ALA A 98 -1.71 13.03 4.83
C ALA A 98 -0.28 12.73 4.35
N ALA A 99 0.33 11.62 4.77
CA ALA A 99 1.62 11.20 4.23
C ALA A 99 1.47 10.57 2.83
N CYS A 100 0.36 9.84 2.61
CA CYS A 100 0.00 9.33 1.29
C CYS A 100 -0.31 10.46 0.30
N SER A 101 -0.95 11.55 0.74
CA SER A 101 -1.39 12.65 -0.14
C SER A 101 -0.25 13.40 -0.85
N VAL A 102 0.97 13.32 -0.32
CA VAL A 102 2.16 13.93 -0.93
C VAL A 102 2.96 12.93 -1.77
N CYS A 103 2.54 11.66 -1.82
CA CYS A 103 3.17 10.63 -2.62
C CYS A 103 2.78 10.83 -4.09
N PHE A 104 3.74 11.23 -4.92
CA PHE A 104 3.61 11.19 -6.37
C PHE A 104 3.92 9.77 -6.82
N GLU A 105 2.95 9.09 -7.40
CA GLU A 105 3.20 7.78 -8.01
C GLU A 105 4.15 7.93 -9.20
N GLY A 106 5.16 7.07 -9.26
CA GLY A 106 6.12 6.99 -10.36
C GLY A 106 7.54 7.32 -9.97
N ALA A 107 8.42 7.34 -10.97
CA ALA A 107 9.86 7.47 -10.81
C ALA A 107 10.25 8.92 -10.43
N VAL A 108 10.26 9.21 -9.12
CA VAL A 108 10.59 10.50 -8.49
C VAL A 108 12.11 10.69 -8.44
N ASP A 109 12.60 11.86 -8.82
CA ASP A 109 14.01 12.22 -8.69
C ASP A 109 14.34 12.86 -7.33
N ARG A 110 15.60 13.21 -7.11
CA ARG A 110 16.06 13.79 -5.84
C ARG A 110 15.36 15.10 -5.49
N GLU A 111 15.07 15.96 -6.45
CA GLU A 111 14.45 17.26 -6.19
C GLU A 111 12.97 17.07 -5.83
N GLY A 112 12.25 16.26 -6.61
CA GLY A 112 10.87 15.89 -6.32
C GLY A 112 10.72 15.24 -4.95
N PHE A 113 11.63 14.34 -4.59
CA PHE A 113 11.60 13.69 -3.27
C PHE A 113 11.80 14.66 -2.10
N LEU A 114 12.69 15.65 -2.24
CA LEU A 114 12.87 16.69 -1.24
C LEU A 114 11.63 17.59 -1.13
N ALA A 115 10.99 17.90 -2.27
CA ALA A 115 9.75 18.66 -2.27
C ALA A 115 8.63 17.93 -1.51
N GLN A 116 8.46 16.62 -1.69
CA GLN A 116 7.49 15.81 -0.94
C GLN A 116 7.73 15.85 0.58
N ILE A 117 9.00 15.78 1.00
CA ILE A 117 9.36 15.88 2.42
C ILE A 117 8.98 17.25 2.99
N GLU A 118 9.31 18.33 2.28
CA GLU A 118 8.96 19.69 2.73
C GLU A 118 7.45 19.92 2.73
N GLU A 119 6.72 19.41 1.74
CA GLU A 119 5.26 19.46 1.71
C GLU A 119 4.65 18.74 2.93
N PHE A 120 5.12 17.53 3.25
CA PHE A 120 4.63 16.82 4.42
C PHE A 120 4.98 17.52 5.74
N LYS A 121 6.14 18.19 5.84
CA LYS A 121 6.47 19.02 7.01
C LYS A 121 5.49 20.19 7.18
N LEU A 122 5.01 20.78 6.10
CA LEU A 122 3.99 21.83 6.19
C LEU A 122 2.66 21.25 6.71
N LEU A 123 2.26 20.07 6.22
CA LEU A 123 1.08 19.35 6.72
C LEU A 123 1.22 18.94 8.20
N SER A 124 2.42 18.55 8.64
CA SER A 124 2.62 18.13 10.03
C SER A 124 2.45 19.27 11.04
N LEU A 125 2.70 20.52 10.60
CA LEU A 125 2.58 21.73 11.42
C LEU A 125 1.17 22.32 11.45
N ASN A 126 0.30 21.99 10.49
CA ASN A 126 -1.05 22.55 10.38
C ASN A 126 -2.13 21.44 10.42
N PRO A 127 -2.82 21.26 11.56
CA PRO A 127 -3.88 20.27 11.71
C PRO A 127 -5.01 20.37 10.67
N GLU A 128 -5.44 21.58 10.31
CA GLU A 128 -6.54 21.78 9.36
C GLU A 128 -6.13 21.35 7.96
N SER A 129 -4.96 21.80 7.49
CA SER A 129 -4.41 21.38 6.20
C SER A 129 -4.13 19.88 6.14
N ARG A 130 -3.69 19.28 7.25
CA ARG A 130 -3.49 17.83 7.36
C ARG A 130 -4.79 17.05 7.15
N VAL A 131 -5.88 17.49 7.80
CA VAL A 131 -7.21 16.88 7.65
C VAL A 131 -7.73 17.05 6.22
N GLU A 132 -7.57 18.22 5.63
CA GLU A 132 -7.98 18.48 4.24
C GLU A 132 -7.25 17.54 3.26
N ALA A 133 -5.92 17.44 3.39
CA ALA A 133 -5.10 16.57 2.57
C ALA A 133 -5.49 15.09 2.74
N ALA A 134 -5.69 14.65 3.99
CA ALA A 134 -6.12 13.29 4.30
C ALA A 134 -7.49 12.94 3.70
N ARG A 135 -8.47 13.86 3.77
CA ARG A 135 -9.80 13.66 3.18
C ARG A 135 -9.74 13.55 1.67
N LYS A 136 -8.97 14.44 1.03
CA LYS A 136 -8.77 14.41 -0.42
C LYS A 136 -8.15 13.08 -0.84
N GLU A 137 -7.11 12.64 -0.13
CA GLU A 137 -6.42 11.39 -0.43
C GLU A 137 -7.33 10.18 -0.25
N LEU A 138 -8.09 10.10 0.85
CA LEU A 138 -9.06 9.02 1.02
C LEU A 138 -10.07 9.00 -0.13
N SER A 139 -10.60 10.16 -0.53
CA SER A 139 -11.53 10.25 -1.66
C SER A 139 -10.90 9.78 -2.97
N VAL A 140 -9.62 10.07 -3.22
CA VAL A 140 -8.88 9.60 -4.39
C VAL A 140 -8.76 8.08 -4.33
N MET A 141 -8.22 7.53 -3.24
CA MET A 141 -8.08 6.09 -3.04
C MET A 141 -9.41 5.35 -3.26
N GLN A 142 -10.52 5.85 -2.69
CA GLN A 142 -11.84 5.22 -2.84
C GLN A 142 -12.41 5.29 -4.27
N SER A 143 -11.84 6.11 -5.15
CA SER A 143 -12.26 6.27 -6.54
C SER A 143 -11.42 5.47 -7.56
N THR A 144 -10.39 4.78 -7.10
CA THR A 144 -9.42 4.05 -7.96
C THR A 144 -9.93 2.70 -8.46
N PHE A 145 -11.12 2.26 -8.04
CA PHE A 145 -11.74 1.00 -8.46
C PHE A 145 -13.21 1.22 -8.84
N GLU A 146 -13.78 0.29 -9.59
CA GLU A 146 -15.20 0.22 -9.91
C GLU A 146 -15.74 -1.20 -9.71
N THR A 147 -17.07 -1.34 -9.59
CA THR A 147 -17.73 -2.63 -9.36
C THR A 147 -18.70 -3.01 -10.47
N GLY A 148 -18.94 -2.13 -11.45
CA GLY A 148 -19.96 -2.28 -12.48
C GLY A 148 -19.60 -3.35 -13.52
N THR A 149 -18.34 -3.43 -13.94
CA THR A 149 -17.94 -4.40 -15.00
C THR A 149 -18.01 -5.84 -14.54
N TYR A 150 -17.54 -6.12 -13.32
CA TYR A 150 -17.36 -7.49 -12.83
C TYR A 150 -18.27 -7.90 -11.67
N GLY A 151 -18.99 -6.95 -11.05
CA GLY A 151 -19.77 -7.20 -9.83
C GLY A 151 -18.92 -7.34 -8.56
N PHE A 152 -17.63 -7.02 -8.63
CA PHE A 152 -16.69 -6.96 -7.51
C PHE A 152 -15.65 -5.85 -7.76
N PRO A 153 -14.92 -5.38 -6.72
CA PRO A 153 -13.98 -4.27 -6.86
C PRO A 153 -12.84 -4.59 -7.83
N HIS A 154 -12.70 -3.78 -8.87
CA HIS A 154 -11.70 -3.91 -9.91
C HIS A 154 -11.15 -2.56 -10.32
N GLY A 155 -9.83 -2.45 -10.46
CA GLY A 155 -9.17 -1.28 -10.99
C GLY A 155 -8.06 -1.63 -12.00
N VAL A 156 -7.45 -0.58 -12.54
CA VAL A 156 -6.35 -0.66 -13.52
C VAL A 156 -5.16 0.23 -13.14
N VAL A 157 -5.20 0.78 -11.92
CA VAL A 157 -4.18 1.66 -11.37
C VAL A 157 -3.67 1.08 -10.05
N ASP A 158 -2.48 1.50 -9.63
CA ASP A 158 -1.94 1.15 -8.32
C ASP A 158 -2.87 1.66 -7.20
N GLY A 159 -2.82 1.01 -6.04
CA GLY A 159 -3.66 1.38 -4.90
C GLY A 159 -5.14 0.98 -4.99
N CYS A 160 -5.65 0.51 -6.13
CA CYS A 160 -7.08 0.21 -6.28
C CYS A 160 -7.61 -0.92 -5.39
N ILE A 161 -6.76 -1.91 -5.10
CA ILE A 161 -7.05 -2.97 -4.15
C ILE A 161 -7.22 -2.38 -2.75
N GLN A 162 -6.31 -1.49 -2.34
CA GLN A 162 -6.37 -0.82 -1.05
C GLN A 162 -7.60 0.10 -0.99
N GLY A 163 -7.90 0.84 -2.05
CA GLY A 163 -9.12 1.62 -2.18
C GLY A 163 -10.39 0.80 -1.93
N ALA A 164 -10.45 -0.43 -2.44
CA ALA A 164 -11.55 -1.36 -2.17
C ALA A 164 -11.66 -1.71 -0.67
N TYR A 165 -10.54 -1.93 0.01
CA TYR A 165 -10.55 -2.20 1.46
C TYR A 165 -11.12 -1.02 2.24
N LEU A 166 -10.72 0.20 1.86
CA LEU A 166 -11.14 1.46 2.50
C LEU A 166 -12.57 1.89 2.18
N THR A 167 -13.28 1.11 1.37
CA THR A 167 -14.73 1.24 1.12
C THR A 167 -15.52 0.07 1.71
N GLY A 168 -14.86 -0.80 2.47
CA GLY A 168 -15.48 -1.91 3.19
C GLY A 168 -15.52 -3.24 2.42
N HIS A 169 -14.94 -3.32 1.23
CA HIS A 169 -14.82 -4.60 0.53
C HIS A 169 -13.72 -5.46 1.14
N GLN A 170 -14.00 -6.75 1.34
CA GLN A 170 -13.05 -7.69 1.94
C GLN A 170 -11.89 -8.05 1.01
N PHE A 171 -12.03 -7.82 -0.29
CA PHE A 171 -10.99 -8.07 -1.29
C PHE A 171 -11.10 -7.06 -2.44
N GLY A 172 -10.03 -6.93 -3.20
CA GLY A 172 -9.99 -6.12 -4.42
C GLY A 172 -9.17 -6.81 -5.51
N THR A 173 -9.30 -6.30 -6.73
CA THR A 173 -8.58 -6.82 -7.89
C THR A 173 -7.99 -5.70 -8.73
N VAL A 174 -6.87 -5.97 -9.40
CA VAL A 174 -6.26 -5.05 -10.36
C VAL A 174 -5.83 -5.81 -11.60
N TYR A 175 -5.99 -5.19 -12.77
CA TYR A 175 -5.29 -5.61 -13.99
C TYR A 175 -4.08 -4.70 -14.21
N ALA A 176 -2.88 -5.27 -14.18
CA ALA A 176 -1.63 -4.55 -14.41
C ALA A 176 -1.26 -4.65 -15.88
N GLU A 177 -1.66 -3.65 -16.67
CA GLU A 177 -1.49 -3.65 -18.13
C GLU A 177 -0.03 -3.78 -18.59
N GLU A 178 0.93 -3.20 -17.84
CA GLU A 178 2.37 -3.31 -18.13
C GLU A 178 2.86 -4.76 -18.20
N TYR A 179 2.24 -5.65 -17.43
CA TYR A 179 2.64 -7.05 -17.30
C TYR A 179 1.64 -8.04 -17.92
N ASP A 180 0.50 -7.55 -18.41
CA ASP A 180 -0.63 -8.38 -18.84
C ASP A 180 -1.03 -9.44 -17.79
N ILE A 181 -1.06 -9.03 -16.51
CA ILE A 181 -1.34 -9.92 -15.35
C ILE A 181 -2.45 -9.33 -14.48
N TYR A 182 -3.28 -10.21 -13.94
CA TYR A 182 -4.31 -9.85 -12.96
C TYR A 182 -3.82 -10.15 -11.55
N PHE A 183 -4.17 -9.31 -10.59
CA PHE A 183 -3.93 -9.56 -9.17
C PHE A 183 -5.23 -9.59 -8.38
N VAL A 184 -5.26 -10.41 -7.34
CA VAL A 184 -6.32 -10.46 -6.34
C VAL A 184 -5.69 -10.30 -4.97
N GLY A 185 -6.23 -9.37 -4.18
CA GLY A 185 -5.74 -9.07 -2.84
C GLY A 185 -6.85 -9.04 -1.80
N THR A 186 -6.53 -9.44 -0.57
CA THR A 186 -7.36 -9.21 0.63
C THR A 186 -6.50 -8.72 1.79
N TYR A 187 -7.12 -8.03 2.75
CA TYR A 187 -6.52 -7.76 4.06
C TYR A 187 -6.83 -8.86 5.10
N LEU A 188 -7.70 -9.82 4.78
CA LEU A 188 -8.04 -10.95 5.64
C LEU A 188 -6.92 -12.01 5.62
N PRO A 189 -6.87 -12.96 6.57
CA PRO A 189 -5.78 -13.93 6.67
C PRO A 189 -5.55 -14.80 5.42
N SER A 190 -6.57 -14.97 4.56
CA SER A 190 -6.45 -15.72 3.31
C SER A 190 -7.52 -15.34 2.28
N LEU A 191 -7.20 -15.56 1.01
CA LEU A 191 -8.12 -15.58 -0.13
C LEU A 191 -8.87 -16.91 -0.29
N GLY A 192 -8.52 -17.96 0.45
CA GLY A 192 -9.10 -19.30 0.34
C GLY A 192 -8.64 -20.08 -0.90
N LEU A 193 -7.44 -19.78 -1.41
CA LEU A 193 -6.89 -20.32 -2.65
C LEU A 193 -5.77 -21.35 -2.44
N GLU A 194 -5.64 -21.91 -1.23
CA GLU A 194 -4.58 -22.86 -0.88
C GLU A 194 -4.61 -24.13 -1.74
N ASP A 195 -5.81 -24.59 -2.10
CA ASP A 195 -6.03 -25.76 -2.94
C ASP A 195 -6.37 -25.39 -4.41
N PHE A 196 -6.20 -24.11 -4.78
CA PHE A 196 -6.49 -23.65 -6.14
C PHE A 196 -5.43 -24.15 -7.13
N TYR A 197 -5.87 -24.66 -8.29
CA TYR A 197 -4.97 -25.11 -9.34
C TYR A 197 -4.46 -23.92 -10.15
N TRP A 198 -3.19 -23.57 -9.96
CA TRP A 198 -2.49 -22.53 -10.71
C TRP A 198 -1.85 -23.08 -11.98
N SER A 199 -1.82 -22.27 -13.03
CA SER A 199 -1.01 -22.56 -14.23
C SER A 199 0.46 -22.77 -13.87
N ALA A 200 1.11 -23.68 -14.60
CA ALA A 200 2.56 -23.91 -14.51
C ALA A 200 3.37 -23.01 -15.46
N ASP A 201 2.71 -22.07 -16.15
CA ASP A 201 3.36 -21.18 -17.11
C ASP A 201 4.31 -20.20 -16.41
N VAL A 202 5.41 -19.90 -17.09
CA VAL A 202 6.45 -18.97 -16.66
C VAL A 202 6.69 -17.90 -17.73
N ASP A 203 7.24 -16.76 -17.33
CA ASP A 203 7.68 -15.70 -18.24
C ASP A 203 9.06 -15.99 -18.87
N GLU A 204 9.57 -15.04 -19.66
CA GLU A 204 10.89 -15.13 -20.32
C GLU A 204 12.07 -15.24 -19.34
N GLN A 205 11.86 -14.91 -18.05
CA GLN A 205 12.84 -15.01 -16.99
C GLN A 205 12.59 -16.21 -16.07
N ASP A 206 11.78 -17.19 -16.51
CA ASP A 206 11.42 -18.40 -15.76
C ASP A 206 10.69 -18.11 -14.44
N ARG A 207 10.00 -16.96 -14.36
CA ARG A 207 9.20 -16.59 -13.20
C ARG A 207 7.76 -17.06 -13.41
N PRO A 208 7.10 -17.68 -12.40
CA PRO A 208 5.71 -18.10 -12.53
C PRO A 208 4.79 -16.94 -12.89
N LEU A 209 3.88 -17.14 -13.85
CA LEU A 209 2.85 -16.15 -14.21
C LEU A 209 1.63 -16.18 -13.27
N SER A 210 1.44 -17.29 -12.56
CA SER A 210 0.29 -17.56 -11.70
C SER A 210 0.70 -17.92 -10.28
N GLY A 211 -0.16 -17.63 -9.32
CA GLY A 211 -0.06 -18.11 -7.94
C GLY A 211 0.30 -17.05 -6.89
N PRO A 212 0.59 -17.51 -5.66
CA PRO A 212 0.97 -16.67 -4.53
C PRO A 212 2.19 -15.78 -4.81
N VAL A 213 2.04 -14.47 -4.62
CA VAL A 213 3.18 -13.54 -4.69
C VAL A 213 4.00 -13.69 -3.41
N HIS A 214 5.25 -14.14 -3.55
CA HIS A 214 6.14 -14.48 -2.43
C HIS A 214 5.53 -15.49 -1.41
N GLY A 215 4.68 -16.40 -1.88
CA GLY A 215 4.00 -17.36 -1.00
C GLY A 215 2.83 -16.77 -0.19
N SER A 216 2.39 -15.56 -0.51
CA SER A 216 1.30 -14.89 0.20
C SER A 216 -0.04 -15.61 0.01
N ARG A 217 -0.76 -15.81 1.12
CA ARG A 217 -2.16 -16.27 1.12
C ARG A 217 -3.16 -15.14 0.85
N GLN A 218 -2.68 -13.91 0.91
CA GLN A 218 -3.49 -12.70 0.84
C GLN A 218 -3.38 -11.99 -0.51
N PHE A 219 -2.35 -12.32 -1.31
CA PHE A 219 -2.06 -11.65 -2.56
C PHE A 219 -1.53 -12.64 -3.61
N VAL A 220 -2.28 -12.78 -4.69
CA VAL A 220 -2.00 -13.72 -5.78
C VAL A 220 -2.02 -12.99 -7.11
N LYS A 221 -1.34 -13.58 -8.10
CA LYS A 221 -1.43 -13.18 -9.49
C LYS A 221 -2.02 -14.29 -10.35
N CYS A 222 -2.75 -13.90 -11.39
CA CYS A 222 -3.38 -14.81 -12.35
C CYS A 222 -2.90 -14.44 -13.75
N LYS A 223 -2.50 -15.43 -14.55
CA LYS A 223 -1.87 -15.20 -15.85
C LYS A 223 -2.82 -14.60 -16.89
N ASP A 224 -4.11 -14.87 -16.78
CA ASP A 224 -5.10 -14.49 -17.76
C ASP A 224 -6.47 -14.28 -17.11
N LYS A 225 -7.39 -13.70 -17.89
CA LYS A 225 -8.75 -13.40 -17.45
C LYS A 225 -9.54 -14.64 -17.02
N LYS A 226 -9.30 -15.81 -17.62
CA LYS A 226 -10.03 -17.04 -17.30
C LYS A 226 -9.63 -17.59 -15.94
N GLU A 227 -8.33 -17.67 -15.68
CA GLU A 227 -7.79 -18.07 -14.38
C GLU A 227 -8.21 -17.06 -13.30
N PHE A 228 -8.11 -15.77 -13.59
CA PHE A 228 -8.56 -14.68 -12.73
C PHE A 228 -10.02 -14.83 -12.29
N LEU A 229 -10.96 -14.97 -13.23
CA LEU A 229 -12.38 -15.12 -12.91
C LEU A 229 -12.65 -16.41 -12.12
N SER A 230 -11.91 -17.48 -12.39
CA SER A 230 -12.03 -18.75 -11.66
C SER A 230 -11.54 -18.60 -10.20
N ALA A 231 -10.43 -17.89 -9.99
CA ALA A 231 -9.91 -17.59 -8.65
C ALA A 231 -10.87 -16.71 -7.87
N VAL A 232 -11.41 -15.64 -8.47
CA VAL A 232 -12.36 -14.74 -7.80
C VAL A 232 -13.63 -15.47 -7.36
N GLN A 233 -14.13 -16.44 -8.14
CA GLN A 233 -15.27 -17.27 -7.71
C GLN A 233 -14.99 -18.11 -6.46
N VAL A 234 -13.74 -18.54 -6.25
CA VAL A 234 -13.34 -19.23 -5.01
C VAL A 234 -13.29 -18.23 -3.86
N VAL A 235 -12.65 -17.07 -4.08
CA VAL A 235 -12.54 -15.98 -3.09
C VAL A 235 -13.92 -15.55 -2.60
N GLN A 236 -14.85 -15.25 -3.50
CA GLN A 236 -16.20 -14.82 -3.14
C GLN A 236 -16.95 -15.87 -2.30
N ARG A 237 -16.78 -17.16 -2.60
CA ARG A 237 -17.37 -18.24 -1.79
C ARG A 237 -16.74 -18.34 -0.41
N HIS A 238 -15.42 -18.20 -0.34
CA HIS A 238 -14.67 -18.27 0.92
C HIS A 238 -15.00 -17.10 1.85
N LEU A 239 -15.12 -15.88 1.31
CA LEU A 239 -15.36 -14.69 2.12
C LEU A 239 -16.83 -14.47 2.50
N ALA A 240 -17.75 -15.19 1.86
CA ALA A 240 -19.18 -15.18 2.19
C ALA A 240 -19.57 -16.16 3.33
N SER A 241 -18.67 -17.08 3.71
CA SER A 241 -18.88 -18.06 4.78
C SER A 241 -18.42 -17.54 6.14
#